data_AF-A0A8J8AJH2-F1
#
_entry.id   AF-A0A8J8AJH2-F1
#
_cell.length_a   1.000
_cell.length_b   1.000
_cell.length_c   1.000
_cell.angle_alpha   90.00
_cell.angle_beta   90.00
_cell.angle_gamma   90.00
#
_symmetry.space_group_name_H-M   'P 1'
#
loop_
_entity.id
_entity.type
_entity.pdbx_description
1 polymer ?
#
loop_
_entity_poly.entity_id
_entity_poly.type
_entity_poly.pdbx_seq_one_letter_code
_entity_poly.pdbx_strand_id
1 'polypeptide(L)'
;MKRVLVFFLLILLMAPLVLADDDGEENEYEAGYSGLAALGVGLIAVGVVYYSLTKRKLVIVHKKSSEWGFEIRPEHPYMTIFGPVYPLTIHHVLTITGTLLVFVHFFSCDNYAGLTGGTGLAMGIVLVLLNLNGFIGRYIHGKVLLAAKKHDRKMAKKFVGILGHWKKVHIALAILFAVLLAIHLATGD
;
A
#
# COMPACT_ATOMS: atom_id res chain seq x y z
N MET A 1 26.79 14.82 -1.28
CA MET A 1 26.52 15.05 -2.73
C MET A 1 25.46 14.11 -3.31
N LYS A 2 25.64 12.77 -3.35
CA LYS A 2 24.65 11.85 -3.99
C LYS A 2 23.21 12.00 -3.50
N ARG A 3 23.00 12.12 -2.18
CA ARG A 3 21.66 12.31 -1.59
C ARG A 3 21.02 13.65 -1.97
N VAL A 4 21.82 14.71 -2.02
CA VAL A 4 21.37 16.07 -2.42
C VAL A 4 21.03 16.10 -3.92
N LEU A 5 21.84 15.44 -4.75
CA LEU A 5 21.59 15.31 -6.19
C LEU A 5 20.29 14.53 -6.48
N VAL A 6 20.04 13.44 -5.74
CA VAL A 6 18.79 12.68 -5.84
C VAL A 6 17.59 13.54 -5.41
N PHE A 7 17.74 14.32 -4.35
CA PHE A 7 16.70 15.25 -3.91
C PHE A 7 16.41 16.33 -4.95
N PHE A 8 17.46 16.90 -5.56
CA PHE A 8 17.34 17.90 -6.61
C PHE A 8 16.71 17.34 -7.89
N LEU A 9 17.08 16.12 -8.28
CA LEU A 9 16.46 15.42 -9.42
C LEU A 9 15.00 15.06 -9.15
N LEU A 10 14.65 14.68 -7.91
CA LEU A 10 13.26 14.46 -7.51
C LEU A 10 12.46 15.76 -7.62
N ILE A 11 12.99 16.89 -7.14
CA ILE A 11 12.35 18.20 -7.29
C ILE A 11 12.15 18.53 -8.77
N LEU A 12 13.16 18.35 -9.62
CA LEU A 12 13.06 18.60 -11.06
C LEU A 12 12.05 17.70 -11.78
N LEU A 13 11.83 16.48 -11.29
CA LEU A 13 10.87 15.54 -11.88
C LEU A 13 9.43 15.82 -11.41
N MET A 14 9.28 16.39 -10.21
CA MET A 14 8.00 16.77 -9.61
C MET A 14 7.58 18.19 -9.99
N ALA A 15 8.53 19.08 -10.30
CA ALA A 15 8.26 20.48 -10.62
C ALA A 15 7.32 20.66 -11.82
N PRO A 16 7.43 19.91 -12.94
CA PRO A 16 6.47 20.01 -14.03
C PRO A 16 5.04 19.57 -13.64
N LEU A 17 4.90 18.60 -12.72
CA LEU A 17 3.60 18.13 -12.23
C LEU A 17 2.94 19.12 -11.28
N VAL A 18 3.73 19.93 -10.59
CA VAL A 18 3.26 21.01 -9.72
C VAL A 18 2.91 22.25 -10.55
N LEU A 19 3.75 22.61 -11.52
CA LEU A 19 3.58 23.82 -12.33
C LEU A 19 2.44 23.70 -13.34
N ALA A 20 2.09 22.49 -13.80
CA ALA A 20 0.97 22.27 -14.72
C ALA A 20 -0.42 22.46 -14.07
N ASP A 21 -0.47 22.65 -12.76
CA ASP A 21 -1.71 22.76 -11.98
C ASP A 21 -2.05 24.23 -11.62
N ASP A 22 -1.15 25.18 -11.90
CA ASP A 22 -1.24 26.62 -11.55
C ASP A 22 -1.85 27.49 -12.67
N ASP A 23 -2.33 26.88 -13.76
CA ASP A 23 -2.79 27.57 -14.98
C ASP A 23 -4.33 27.78 -15.04
N GLY A 24 -5.08 27.43 -14.00
CA GLY A 24 -6.56 27.53 -13.93
C GLY A 24 -7.06 28.52 -12.87
N GLU A 25 -8.24 29.10 -13.07
CA GLU A 25 -8.91 29.89 -12.02
C GLU A 25 -9.19 28.99 -10.80
N GLU A 26 -8.60 29.30 -9.64
CA GLU A 26 -8.83 28.57 -8.38
C GLU A 26 -10.32 28.59 -8.02
N ASN A 27 -11.00 27.48 -8.26
CA ASN A 27 -12.37 27.27 -7.82
C ASN A 27 -12.31 26.70 -6.39
N GLU A 28 -13.05 27.27 -5.44
CA GLU A 28 -13.02 26.88 -4.00
C GLU A 28 -13.39 25.40 -3.73
N TYR A 29 -13.87 24.70 -4.75
CA TYR A 29 -14.26 23.29 -4.73
C TYR A 29 -13.24 22.35 -5.41
N GLU A 30 -12.21 22.90 -6.05
CA GLU A 30 -11.23 22.15 -6.82
C GLU A 30 -9.92 22.04 -6.03
N ALA A 31 -9.43 20.81 -5.89
CA ALA A 31 -8.23 20.53 -5.13
C ALA A 31 -7.01 20.52 -6.05
N GLY A 32 -6.00 21.34 -5.74
CA GLY A 32 -4.77 21.41 -6.52
C GLY A 32 -3.91 20.14 -6.48
N TYR A 33 -2.77 20.16 -7.17
CA TYR A 33 -1.78 19.10 -7.34
C TYR A 33 -2.35 17.79 -7.91
N SER A 34 -3.31 17.87 -8.83
CA SER A 34 -3.97 16.71 -9.44
C SER A 34 -2.96 15.73 -10.09
N GLY A 35 -1.91 16.25 -10.73
CA GLY A 35 -0.81 15.46 -11.29
C GLY A 35 -0.02 14.66 -10.25
N LEU A 36 0.19 15.22 -9.05
CA LEU A 36 0.82 14.50 -7.94
C LEU A 36 -0.08 13.42 -7.38
N ALA A 37 -1.39 13.68 -7.29
CA ALA A 37 -2.37 12.69 -6.88
C ALA A 37 -2.39 11.50 -7.85
N ALA A 38 -2.44 11.77 -9.15
CA ALA A 38 -2.43 10.75 -10.20
C ALA A 38 -1.16 9.88 -10.14
N LEU A 39 0.02 10.50 -10.00
CA LEU A 39 1.28 9.78 -9.81
C LEU A 39 1.26 8.96 -8.52
N GLY A 40 0.72 9.52 -7.43
CA GLY A 40 0.61 8.85 -6.13
C GLY A 40 -0.28 7.61 -6.18
N VAL A 41 -1.46 7.72 -6.77
CA VAL A 41 -2.36 6.59 -7.04
C VAL A 41 -1.68 5.55 -7.93
N GLY A 42 -0.96 6.00 -8.97
CA GLY A 42 -0.17 5.13 -9.84
C GLY A 42 0.87 4.31 -9.08
N LEU A 43 1.63 4.94 -8.17
CA LEU A 43 2.61 4.24 -7.33
C LEU A 43 1.94 3.22 -6.39
N ILE A 44 0.80 3.56 -5.79
CA ILE A 44 0.02 2.62 -4.96
C ILE A 44 -0.40 1.41 -5.82
N ALA A 45 -0.97 1.64 -7.00
CA ALA A 45 -1.42 0.59 -7.91
C ALA A 45 -0.26 -0.31 -8.34
N VAL A 46 0.87 0.27 -8.75
CA VAL A 46 2.10 -0.48 -9.10
C VAL A 46 2.57 -1.30 -7.90
N GLY A 47 2.58 -0.74 -6.70
CA GLY A 47 2.94 -1.46 -5.47
C GLY A 47 2.03 -2.65 -5.18
N VAL A 48 0.71 -2.51 -5.39
CA VAL A 48 -0.28 -3.59 -5.20
C VAL A 48 -0.14 -4.67 -6.26
N VAL A 49 -0.01 -4.29 -7.54
CA VAL A 49 0.15 -5.23 -8.67
C VAL A 49 1.46 -5.97 -8.54
N TYR A 50 2.58 -5.26 -8.36
CA TYR A 50 3.89 -5.85 -8.13
C TYR A 50 3.84 -6.86 -7.00
N TYR A 51 3.30 -6.48 -5.83
CA TYR A 51 3.22 -7.39 -4.70
C TYR A 51 2.32 -8.58 -4.99
N SER A 52 1.21 -8.39 -5.70
CA SER A 52 0.28 -9.48 -6.01
C SER A 52 0.88 -10.51 -6.97
N LEU A 53 1.72 -10.07 -7.91
CA LEU A 53 2.43 -10.92 -8.86
C LEU A 53 3.66 -11.59 -8.24
N THR A 54 4.32 -10.92 -7.28
CA THR A 54 5.59 -11.40 -6.69
C THR A 54 5.44 -12.06 -5.32
N LYS A 55 4.29 -11.90 -4.64
CA LYS A 55 4.06 -12.52 -3.33
C LYS A 55 4.10 -14.03 -3.47
N ARG A 56 5.06 -14.63 -2.78
CA ARG A 56 5.13 -16.08 -2.58
C ARG A 56 4.02 -16.45 -1.60
N LYS A 57 3.00 -17.21 -2.01
CA LYS A 57 2.07 -17.77 -1.04
C LYS A 57 2.85 -18.80 -0.22
N LEU A 58 2.97 -18.59 1.09
CA LEU A 58 3.47 -19.60 2.00
C LEU A 58 2.32 -20.58 2.27
N VAL A 59 2.44 -21.80 1.75
CA VAL A 59 1.56 -22.93 2.08
C VAL A 59 2.08 -23.55 3.37
N ILE A 60 1.26 -23.48 4.41
CA ILE A 60 1.50 -24.25 5.63
C ILE A 60 0.89 -25.63 5.38
N VAL A 61 1.71 -26.59 4.94
CA VAL A 61 1.28 -27.96 4.69
C VAL A 61 1.34 -28.73 6.00
N HIS A 62 0.21 -29.24 6.50
CA HIS A 62 0.22 -30.09 7.69
C HIS A 62 0.84 -31.45 7.34
N LYS A 63 1.95 -31.82 7.98
CA LYS A 63 2.67 -33.06 7.70
C LYS A 63 2.57 -33.97 8.91
N LYS A 64 1.72 -35.01 8.81
CA LYS A 64 1.51 -35.98 9.91
C LYS A 64 2.78 -36.76 10.32
N SER A 65 3.78 -36.84 9.44
CA SER A 65 5.04 -37.58 9.68
C SER A 65 6.22 -36.71 10.15
N SER A 66 6.04 -35.40 10.26
CA SER A 66 7.07 -34.52 10.81
C SER A 66 6.82 -34.35 12.31
N GLU A 67 7.86 -34.42 13.15
CA GLU A 67 7.77 -34.11 14.60
C GLU A 67 7.10 -32.74 14.87
N TRP A 68 7.12 -31.87 13.86
CA TRP A 68 6.59 -30.51 13.87
C TRP A 68 5.10 -30.39 13.50
N GLY A 69 4.55 -31.37 12.79
CA GLY A 69 3.16 -31.38 12.32
C GLY A 69 2.85 -30.43 11.15
N PHE A 70 3.75 -29.52 10.76
CA PHE A 70 3.58 -28.68 9.57
C PHE A 70 4.92 -28.34 8.89
N GLU A 71 4.88 -28.13 7.58
CA GLU A 71 5.97 -27.70 6.72
C GLU A 71 5.53 -26.39 6.03
N ILE A 72 6.31 -25.32 6.17
CA ILE A 72 6.04 -24.06 5.47
C ILE A 72 6.73 -24.13 4.12
N ARG A 73 5.96 -24.38 3.06
CA ARG A 73 6.44 -24.42 1.68
C ARG A 73 6.00 -23.19 0.90
N PRO A 74 6.82 -22.62 0.02
CA PRO A 74 6.33 -21.69 -1.00
C PRO A 74 5.43 -22.45 -2.00
N GLU A 75 4.24 -21.91 -2.32
CA GLU A 75 3.24 -22.51 -3.23
C GLU A 75 3.75 -22.65 -4.67
N HIS A 76 4.70 -21.80 -5.08
CA HIS A 76 5.31 -21.81 -6.40
C HIS A 76 6.84 -21.77 -6.28
N PRO A 77 7.54 -22.92 -6.37
CA PRO A 77 8.99 -23.00 -6.23
C PRO A 77 9.78 -22.40 -7.41
N TYR A 78 9.11 -22.07 -8.53
CA TYR A 78 9.76 -21.64 -9.78
C TYR A 78 9.75 -20.11 -10.02
N MET A 79 9.05 -19.32 -9.21
CA MET A 79 9.11 -17.84 -9.28
C MET A 79 10.00 -17.27 -8.18
N THR A 80 11.29 -17.59 -8.27
CA THR A 80 12.33 -17.11 -7.37
C THR A 80 12.96 -15.84 -7.93
N ILE A 81 12.27 -14.70 -7.78
CA ILE A 81 13.00 -13.42 -7.79
C ILE A 81 13.72 -13.35 -6.43
N PHE A 82 14.97 -13.79 -6.40
CA PHE A 82 15.91 -13.49 -5.33
C PHE A 82 16.49 -12.10 -5.60
N GLY A 83 15.75 -11.06 -5.24
CA GLY A 83 16.27 -9.70 -5.20
C GLY A 83 16.83 -9.36 -3.81
N PRO A 84 17.72 -8.36 -3.70
CA PRO A 84 18.25 -7.88 -2.42
C PRO A 84 17.16 -7.30 -1.49
N VAL A 85 15.95 -7.06 -1.99
CA VAL A 85 14.84 -6.43 -1.27
C VAL A 85 13.60 -7.33 -1.30
N TYR A 86 12.98 -7.54 -0.14
CA TYR A 86 11.75 -8.32 -0.02
C TYR A 86 10.57 -7.65 -0.77
N PRO A 87 9.72 -8.40 -1.49
CA PRO A 87 8.57 -7.83 -2.19
C PRO A 87 7.63 -7.00 -1.31
N LEU A 88 7.44 -7.42 -0.05
CA LEU A 88 6.66 -6.66 0.94
C LEU A 88 7.29 -5.30 1.26
N THR A 89 8.61 -5.16 1.15
CA THR A 89 9.30 -3.88 1.34
C THR A 89 9.05 -2.97 0.14
N ILE A 90 9.16 -3.47 -1.08
CA ILE A 90 8.88 -2.69 -2.30
C ILE A 90 7.42 -2.21 -2.30
N HIS A 91 6.46 -3.11 -2.02
CA HIS A 91 5.05 -2.77 -1.87
C HIS A 91 4.86 -1.57 -0.93
N HIS A 92 5.41 -1.67 0.28
CA HIS A 92 5.20 -0.69 1.33
C HIS A 92 5.87 0.66 1.02
N VAL A 93 7.06 0.65 0.40
CA VAL A 93 7.70 1.88 -0.07
C VAL A 93 6.81 2.58 -1.10
N LEU A 94 6.33 1.84 -2.11
CA LEU A 94 5.47 2.40 -3.15
C LEU A 94 4.14 2.90 -2.59
N THR A 95 3.50 2.17 -1.68
CA THR A 95 2.23 2.59 -1.08
C THR A 95 2.38 3.79 -0.15
N ILE A 96 3.45 3.87 0.65
CA ILE A 96 3.71 5.06 1.49
C ILE A 96 4.00 6.26 0.60
N THR A 97 4.93 6.14 -0.34
CA THR A 97 5.29 7.25 -1.24
C THR A 97 4.06 7.72 -2.00
N GLY A 98 3.29 6.81 -2.59
CA GLY A 98 2.07 7.18 -3.28
C GLY A 98 1.02 7.83 -2.38
N THR A 99 0.86 7.36 -1.14
CA THR A 99 -0.04 7.99 -0.15
C THR A 99 0.40 9.42 0.17
N LEU A 100 1.69 9.65 0.38
CA LEU A 100 2.22 10.99 0.67
C LEU A 100 1.97 11.96 -0.49
N LEU A 101 2.10 11.49 -1.74
CA LEU A 101 1.80 12.31 -2.91
C LEU A 101 0.31 12.64 -3.04
N VAL A 102 -0.57 11.66 -2.82
CA VAL A 102 -2.02 11.88 -2.79
C VAL A 102 -2.42 12.86 -1.68
N PHE A 103 -1.73 12.84 -0.55
CA PHE A 103 -2.02 13.77 0.55
C PHE A 103 -1.69 15.22 0.24
N VAL A 104 -0.79 15.51 -0.71
CA VAL A 104 -0.57 16.89 -1.14
C VAL A 104 -1.85 17.47 -1.75
N HIS A 105 -2.48 16.73 -2.67
CA HIS A 105 -3.76 17.08 -3.26
C HIS A 105 -4.91 17.11 -2.24
N PHE A 106 -4.93 16.16 -1.31
CA PHE A 106 -5.92 16.15 -0.24
C PHE A 106 -5.82 17.45 0.58
N PHE A 107 -4.63 17.81 1.06
CA PHE A 107 -4.47 18.97 1.94
C PHE A 107 -4.60 20.32 1.22
N SER A 108 -4.59 20.36 -0.12
CA SER A 108 -4.92 21.57 -0.88
C SER A 108 -6.41 21.77 -1.11
N CYS A 109 -7.28 20.85 -0.67
CA CYS A 109 -8.72 21.03 -0.73
C CYS A 109 -9.22 21.84 0.47
N ASP A 110 -9.78 23.02 0.23
CA ASP A 110 -10.33 23.90 1.27
C ASP A 110 -11.77 23.54 1.65
N ASN A 111 -12.50 22.80 0.79
CA ASN A 111 -13.89 22.43 1.01
C ASN A 111 -14.21 21.00 0.62
N TYR A 112 -14.54 20.16 1.62
CA TYR A 112 -14.95 18.77 1.41
C TYR A 112 -16.47 18.59 1.26
N ALA A 113 -17.24 19.66 1.08
CA ALA A 113 -18.67 19.57 0.84
C ALA A 113 -18.96 18.95 -0.55
N GLY A 114 -20.12 18.31 -0.68
CA GLY A 114 -20.53 17.65 -1.91
C GLY A 114 -19.94 16.24 -2.08
N LEU A 115 -20.30 15.60 -3.19
CA LEU A 115 -19.97 14.19 -3.43
C LEU A 115 -18.47 13.99 -3.71
N THR A 116 -17.85 14.90 -4.47
CA THR A 116 -16.41 14.88 -4.80
C THR A 116 -15.55 15.14 -3.56
N GLY A 117 -15.86 16.20 -2.80
CA GLY A 117 -15.19 16.46 -1.52
C GLY A 117 -15.38 15.33 -0.50
N GLY A 118 -16.60 14.81 -0.35
CA GLY A 118 -16.88 13.71 0.58
C GLY A 118 -16.17 12.40 0.22
N THR A 119 -16.07 12.07 -1.06
CA THR A 119 -15.32 10.89 -1.53
C THR A 119 -13.81 11.09 -1.37
N GLY A 120 -13.30 12.30 -1.60
CA GLY A 120 -11.90 12.68 -1.31
C GLY A 120 -11.56 12.50 0.18
N LEU A 121 -12.42 13.02 1.07
CA LEU A 121 -12.29 12.86 2.53
C LEU A 121 -12.26 11.38 2.94
N ALA A 122 -13.21 10.60 2.45
CA ALA A 122 -13.31 9.17 2.74
C ALA A 122 -12.08 8.41 2.26
N MET A 123 -11.57 8.71 1.05
CA MET A 123 -10.33 8.12 0.53
C MET A 123 -9.13 8.45 1.40
N GLY A 124 -9.00 9.71 1.85
CA GLY A 124 -7.92 10.12 2.77
C GLY A 124 -7.91 9.30 4.05
N ILE A 125 -9.07 9.13 4.69
CA ILE A 125 -9.24 8.29 5.88
C ILE A 125 -8.86 6.84 5.58
N VAL A 126 -9.37 6.27 4.48
CA VAL A 126 -9.08 4.88 4.09
C VAL A 126 -7.60 4.68 3.81
N LEU A 127 -6.89 5.64 3.20
CA LEU A 127 -5.45 5.58 2.98
C LEU A 127 -4.66 5.56 4.29
N VAL A 128 -5.05 6.38 5.28
CA VAL A 128 -4.45 6.31 6.64
C VAL A 128 -4.64 4.91 7.22
N LEU A 129 -5.87 4.39 7.18
CA LEU A 129 -6.18 3.05 7.70
C LEU A 129 -5.42 1.94 6.96
N LEU A 130 -5.29 2.04 5.64
CA LEU A 130 -4.52 1.09 4.83
C LEU A 130 -3.05 1.06 5.23
N ASN A 131 -2.42 2.22 5.41
CA ASN A 131 -1.02 2.31 5.82
C ASN A 131 -0.81 1.80 7.25
N LEU A 132 -1.63 2.23 8.21
CA LEU A 132 -1.59 1.73 9.59
C LEU A 132 -1.76 0.21 9.63
N ASN A 133 -2.74 -0.31 8.91
CA ASN A 133 -2.98 -1.73 8.80
C ASN A 133 -1.81 -2.45 8.09
N GLY A 134 -1.16 -1.82 7.12
CA GLY A 134 0.06 -2.31 6.47
C GLY A 134 1.23 -2.50 7.44
N PHE A 135 1.44 -1.55 8.36
CA PHE A 135 2.44 -1.67 9.43
C PHE A 135 2.12 -2.81 10.40
N ILE A 136 0.85 -2.93 10.82
CA ILE A 136 0.37 -4.03 11.66
C ILE A 136 0.62 -5.38 10.98
N GLY A 137 0.34 -5.48 9.68
CA GLY A 137 0.61 -6.66 8.86
C GLY A 137 2.07 -7.07 8.86
N ARG A 138 2.98 -6.10 8.68
CA ARG A 138 4.43 -6.34 8.74
C ARG A 138 4.86 -6.87 10.11
N TYR A 139 4.32 -6.31 11.19
CA TYR A 139 4.58 -6.78 12.54
C TYR A 139 4.11 -8.24 12.74
N ILE A 140 2.88 -8.56 12.34
CA ILE A 140 2.32 -9.92 12.41
C ILE A 140 3.19 -10.89 11.61
N HIS A 141 3.60 -10.51 10.39
CA HIS A 141 4.47 -11.32 9.55
C HIS A 141 5.82 -11.61 10.23
N GLY A 142 6.43 -10.60 10.85
CA GLY A 142 7.66 -10.76 11.63
C GLY A 142 7.49 -11.74 12.81
N LYS A 143 6.34 -11.72 13.49
CA LYS A 143 6.05 -12.66 14.58
C LYS A 143 5.84 -14.09 14.09
N VAL A 144 5.22 -14.29 12.93
CA VAL A 144 5.12 -15.62 12.29
C VAL A 144 6.50 -16.18 11.94
N LEU A 145 7.38 -15.35 11.34
CA LEU A 145 8.75 -15.77 11.01
C LEU A 145 9.57 -16.09 12.26
N LEU A 146 9.43 -15.28 13.32
CA LEU A 146 10.11 -15.53 14.59
C LEU A 146 9.64 -16.83 15.23
N ALA A 147 8.34 -17.11 15.23
CA ALA A 147 7.77 -18.35 15.75
C ALA A 147 8.24 -19.57 14.96
N ALA A 148 8.37 -19.45 13.63
CA ALA A 148 8.94 -20.49 12.78
C ALA A 148 10.41 -20.75 13.11
N LYS A 149 11.23 -19.70 13.25
CA LYS A 149 12.66 -19.82 13.59
C LYS A 149 12.90 -20.39 14.99
N LYS A 150 12.09 -19.96 15.97
CA LYS A 150 12.16 -20.41 17.37
C LYS A 150 11.49 -21.75 17.61
N HIS A 151 10.89 -22.33 16.57
CA HIS A 151 10.25 -23.60 16.73
C HIS A 151 9.14 -23.56 17.83
N ASP A 152 8.28 -22.52 17.80
CA ASP A 152 7.14 -22.39 18.73
C ASP A 152 5.80 -22.58 18.00
N ARG A 153 5.22 -23.77 18.15
CA ARG A 153 3.94 -24.16 17.52
C ARG A 153 2.73 -23.38 18.04
N LYS A 154 2.71 -23.04 19.33
CA LYS A 154 1.58 -22.32 19.95
C LYS A 154 1.53 -20.88 19.45
N MET A 155 2.70 -20.23 19.41
CA MET A 155 2.85 -18.88 18.88
C MET A 155 2.58 -18.84 17.37
N ALA A 156 3.10 -19.80 16.60
CA ALA A 156 2.85 -19.89 15.16
C ALA A 156 1.35 -20.00 14.84
N LYS A 157 0.62 -20.92 15.50
CA LYS A 157 -0.82 -21.09 15.29
C LYS A 157 -1.61 -19.81 15.59
N LYS A 158 -1.28 -19.13 16.69
CA LYS A 158 -1.91 -17.85 17.08
C LYS A 158 -1.71 -16.78 16.01
N PHE A 159 -0.47 -16.51 15.62
CA PHE A 159 -0.17 -15.42 14.69
C PHE A 159 -0.58 -15.73 13.24
N VAL A 160 -0.61 -16.99 12.82
CA VAL A 160 -1.17 -17.37 11.51
C VAL A 160 -2.67 -17.08 11.43
N GLY A 161 -3.43 -17.36 12.51
CA GLY A 161 -4.85 -17.00 12.57
C GLY A 161 -5.07 -15.50 12.47
N ILE A 162 -4.30 -14.71 13.24
CA ILE A 162 -4.32 -13.25 13.18
C ILE A 162 -3.95 -12.74 11.79
N LEU A 163 -2.92 -13.31 11.16
CA LEU A 163 -2.51 -12.96 9.80
C LEU A 163 -3.62 -13.21 8.77
N GLY A 164 -4.37 -14.30 8.91
CA GLY A 164 -5.51 -14.61 8.05
C GLY A 164 -6.62 -13.57 8.16
N HIS A 165 -6.97 -13.16 9.37
CA HIS A 165 -7.96 -12.11 9.60
C HIS A 165 -7.47 -10.75 9.09
N TRP A 166 -6.23 -10.38 9.41
CA TRP A 166 -5.58 -9.15 8.95
C TRP A 166 -5.63 -9.02 7.42
N LYS A 167 -5.31 -10.09 6.68
CA LYS A 167 -5.36 -10.09 5.20
C LYS A 167 -6.75 -9.72 4.68
N LYS A 168 -7.81 -10.28 5.27
CA LYS A 168 -9.19 -9.99 4.86
C LYS A 168 -9.54 -8.52 5.08
N VAL A 169 -9.21 -7.97 6.25
CA VAL A 169 -9.45 -6.56 6.58
C VAL A 169 -8.67 -5.65 5.65
N HIS A 170 -7.39 -5.93 5.41
CA HIS A 170 -6.55 -5.10 4.55
C HIS A 170 -7.02 -5.11 3.09
N ILE A 171 -7.42 -6.27 2.56
CA ILE A 171 -7.99 -6.38 1.22
C ILE A 171 -9.34 -5.66 1.13
N ALA A 172 -10.20 -5.78 2.14
CA ALA A 172 -11.48 -5.08 2.16
C ALA A 172 -11.31 -3.56 2.12
N LEU A 173 -10.36 -3.02 2.88
CA LEU A 173 -10.00 -1.59 2.83
C LEU A 173 -9.48 -1.19 1.44
N ALA A 174 -8.69 -2.04 0.78
CA ALA A 174 -8.16 -1.75 -0.55
C ALA A 174 -9.26 -1.75 -1.62
N ILE A 175 -10.23 -2.66 -1.51
CA ILE A 175 -11.42 -2.69 -2.38
C ILE A 175 -12.26 -1.44 -2.14
N LEU A 176 -12.50 -1.07 -0.88
CA LEU A 176 -13.23 0.15 -0.53
C LEU A 176 -12.54 1.39 -1.11
N PHE A 177 -11.21 1.49 -1.00
CA PHE A 177 -10.44 2.57 -1.63
C PHE A 177 -10.64 2.60 -3.14
N ALA A 178 -10.55 1.46 -3.82
CA ALA A 178 -10.74 1.39 -5.28
C ALA A 178 -12.15 1.82 -5.71
N VAL A 179 -13.18 1.45 -4.95
CA VAL A 179 -14.56 1.89 -5.20
C VAL A 179 -14.70 3.40 -4.99
N LEU A 180 -14.16 3.94 -3.89
CA LEU A 180 -14.19 5.37 -3.63
C LEU A 180 -13.43 6.17 -4.69
N LEU A 181 -12.28 5.66 -5.14
CA LEU A 181 -11.51 6.26 -6.23
C LEU A 181 -12.30 6.28 -7.54
N ALA A 182 -12.97 5.18 -7.89
CA ALA A 182 -13.81 5.13 -9.09
C ALA A 182 -14.97 6.14 -9.02
N ILE A 183 -15.61 6.28 -7.86
CA ILE A 183 -16.68 7.28 -7.66
C ILE A 183 -16.10 8.68 -7.76
N HIS A 184 -14.99 8.96 -7.07
CA HIS A 184 -14.36 10.28 -7.05
C HIS A 184 -13.95 10.76 -8.45
N LEU A 185 -13.40 9.85 -9.27
CA LEU A 185 -13.08 10.14 -10.67
C LEU A 185 -14.34 10.31 -11.55
N ALA A 186 -15.41 9.58 -11.28
CA ALA A 186 -16.65 9.69 -12.04
C ALA A 186 -17.49 10.94 -11.68
N THR A 187 -17.20 11.57 -10.54
CA THR A 187 -17.91 12.78 -10.06
C THR A 187 -17.02 14.03 -10.06
N GLY A 188 -15.73 13.87 -10.34
CA GLY A 188 -14.73 14.93 -10.40
C GLY A 188 -14.54 15.54 -11.79
N ASP A 189 -15.34 15.11 -12.77
CA ASP A 189 -15.53 15.75 -14.08
C ASP A 189 -16.82 16.59 -14.10
#